data_AF-A0A9D8NM46-F1
#
_entry.id   AF-A0A9D8NM46-F1
#
_cell.length_a   1.000
_cell.length_b   1.000
_cell.length_c   1.000
_cell.angle_alpha   90.00
_cell.angle_beta   90.00
_cell.angle_gamma   90.00
#
_symmetry.space_group_name_H-M   'P 1'
#
loop_
_entity.id
_entity.type
_entity.pdbx_description
1 polymer ?
#
loop_
_entity_poly.entity_id
_entity_poly.type
_entity_poly.pdbx_seq_one_letter_code
_entity_poly.pdbx_strand_id
1 'polypeptide(L)'
;MKITNVEAIYVSQKLVRAQCDSGQDALIVKVSTDAGITGIGEVDSAPLAAKAVIEGPFSHTISTGLKHLLIGEDPFETERLWHTMYHRTIYSGRRGIGLHAMSGIDLALWDIKGKALGLPVWK
;
A
#
# COMPACT_ATOMS: atom_id res chain seq x y z
N MET A 1 -18.36 -0.71 -3.11
CA MET A 1 -17.27 -1.66 -3.43
C MET A 1 -16.47 -1.86 -2.16
N LYS A 2 -15.95 -3.05 -1.86
CA LYS A 2 -15.17 -3.29 -0.64
C LYS A 2 -13.82 -3.90 -0.95
N ILE A 3 -12.80 -3.46 -0.23
CA ILE A 3 -11.45 -4.06 -0.29
C ILE A 3 -11.49 -5.46 0.35
N THR A 4 -11.03 -6.46 -0.38
CA THR A 4 -11.00 -7.86 0.05
C THR A 4 -9.60 -8.34 0.39
N ASN A 5 -8.55 -7.71 -0.15
CA ASN A 5 -7.17 -8.04 0.16
C ASN A 5 -6.24 -6.85 -0.09
N VAL A 6 -5.16 -6.80 0.69
CA VAL A 6 -3.98 -5.96 0.44
C VAL A 6 -2.77 -6.89 0.52
N GLU A 7 -1.97 -6.89 -0.54
CA GLU A 7 -0.81 -7.76 -0.71
C GLU A 7 0.41 -6.93 -1.13
N ALA A 8 1.54 -7.13 -0.46
CA ALA A 8 2.80 -6.46 -0.79
C ALA A 8 3.76 -7.49 -1.41
N ILE A 9 4.02 -7.37 -2.70
CA ILE A 9 4.77 -8.32 -3.50
C ILE A 9 6.20 -7.80 -3.66
N TYR A 10 7.15 -8.47 -3.02
CA TYR A 10 8.56 -8.20 -3.19
C TYR A 10 9.04 -8.79 -4.52
N VAL A 11 9.67 -7.97 -5.35
CA VAL A 11 10.29 -8.40 -6.60
C VAL A 11 11.75 -7.96 -6.61
N SER A 12 12.63 -8.79 -7.17
CA SER A 12 14.06 -8.50 -7.20
C SER A 12 14.70 -9.09 -8.45
N GLN A 13 15.79 -8.44 -8.91
CA GLN A 13 16.66 -9.02 -9.92
C GLN A 13 17.31 -10.31 -9.40
N LYS A 14 17.66 -11.23 -10.31
CA LYS A 14 18.30 -12.50 -9.94
C LYS A 14 19.65 -12.31 -9.22
N LEU A 15 20.33 -11.20 -9.50
CA LEU A 15 21.63 -10.87 -8.92
C LEU A 15 21.58 -9.41 -8.44
N VAL A 16 21.69 -9.22 -7.13
CA VAL A 16 21.85 -7.89 -6.51
C VAL A 16 23.34 -7.61 -6.33
N ARG A 17 23.79 -6.46 -6.83
CA ARG A 17 25.17 -6.00 -6.81
C ARG A 17 25.34 -4.88 -5.80
N ALA A 18 26.55 -4.80 -5.22
CA ALA A 18 26.95 -3.70 -4.34
C ALA A 18 27.24 -2.42 -5.16
N GLN A 19 26.18 -1.75 -5.60
CA GLN A 19 26.23 -0.53 -6.40
C GLN A 19 25.06 0.39 -6.03
N CYS A 20 25.16 1.69 -6.35
CA CYS A 20 24.09 2.65 -6.13
C CYS A 20 23.06 2.55 -7.27
N ASP A 21 22.13 1.60 -7.15
CA ASP A 21 21.09 1.31 -8.13
C ASP A 21 19.80 0.88 -7.42
N SER A 22 18.78 1.74 -7.46
CA SER A 22 17.46 1.50 -6.87
C SER A 22 16.57 0.57 -7.70
N GLY A 23 16.97 0.23 -8.93
CA GLY A 23 16.19 -0.67 -9.81
C GLY A 23 16.47 -2.16 -9.58
N GLN A 24 17.26 -2.51 -8.57
CA GLN A 24 17.64 -3.91 -8.29
C GLN A 24 16.53 -4.71 -7.60
N ASP A 25 15.60 -4.05 -6.94
CA ASP A 25 14.40 -4.62 -6.35
C ASP A 25 13.29 -3.57 -6.21
N ALA A 26 12.07 -4.04 -5.96
CA ALA A 26 10.91 -3.17 -5.78
C ALA A 26 9.86 -3.84 -4.89
N LEU A 27 8.92 -3.03 -4.39
CA LEU A 27 7.72 -3.51 -3.72
C LEU A 27 6.48 -3.07 -4.48
N ILE A 28 5.74 -4.05 -5.03
CA ILE A 28 4.46 -3.80 -5.68
C ILE A 28 3.34 -4.01 -4.65
N VAL A 29 2.41 -3.07 -4.57
CA VAL A 29 1.22 -3.18 -3.72
C VAL A 29 0.02 -3.50 -4.58
N LYS A 30 -0.67 -4.59 -4.26
CA LYS A 30 -1.90 -5.03 -4.94
C LYS A 30 -3.08 -4.95 -3.97
N VAL A 31 -4.10 -4.17 -4.33
CA VAL A 31 -5.35 -4.04 -3.58
C VAL A 31 -6.48 -4.65 -4.40
N SER A 32 -7.13 -5.68 -3.87
CA SER A 32 -8.24 -6.37 -4.54
C SER A 32 -9.58 -6.00 -3.91
N THR A 33 -10.64 -6.00 -4.71
CA THR A 33 -12.00 -5.66 -4.28
C THR A 33 -13.01 -6.77 -4.56
N ASP A 34 -14.16 -6.69 -3.91
CA ASP A 34 -15.31 -7.59 -4.12
C ASP A 34 -15.97 -7.45 -5.51
N ALA A 35 -15.73 -6.33 -6.18
CA ALA A 35 -16.20 -6.07 -7.54
C ALA A 35 -15.26 -6.63 -8.63
N GLY A 36 -14.20 -7.34 -8.25
CA GLY A 36 -13.21 -7.90 -9.19
C GLY A 36 -12.23 -6.86 -9.75
N ILE A 37 -12.29 -5.60 -9.30
CA ILE A 37 -11.32 -4.56 -9.68
C ILE A 37 -10.11 -4.65 -8.77
N THR A 38 -8.92 -4.64 -9.36
CA THR A 38 -7.65 -4.64 -8.65
C THR A 38 -6.84 -3.40 -8.98
N GLY A 39 -6.36 -2.73 -7.94
CA GLY A 39 -5.44 -1.60 -7.99
C GLY A 39 -4.00 -2.02 -7.79
N ILE A 40 -3.10 -1.32 -8.47
CA ILE A 40 -1.65 -1.50 -8.38
C ILE A 40 -1.00 -0.18 -7.97
N GLY A 41 -0.09 -0.26 -7.00
CA GLY A 41 0.83 0.81 -6.65
C GLY A 41 2.22 0.25 -6.40
N GLU A 42 3.18 1.12 -6.13
CA GLU A 42 4.54 0.72 -5.78
C GLU A 42 5.09 1.52 -4.59
N VAL A 43 6.14 0.99 -3.99
CA VAL A 43 6.93 1.69 -2.97
C VAL A 43 8.41 1.66 -3.36
N ASP A 44 8.94 2.79 -3.78
CA ASP A 44 10.40 2.99 -3.94
C ASP A 44 11.02 3.37 -2.58
N SER A 45 11.48 2.34 -1.85
CA SER A 45 12.11 2.46 -0.53
C SER A 45 12.82 1.15 -0.17
N ALA A 46 12.95 0.82 1.12
CA ALA A 46 13.38 -0.52 1.58
C ALA A 46 12.22 -1.52 1.46
N PRO A 47 12.19 -2.42 0.45
CA PRO A 47 10.97 -3.15 0.08
C PRO A 47 10.44 -4.06 1.20
N LEU A 48 11.32 -4.81 1.86
CA LEU A 48 10.92 -5.73 2.94
C LEU A 48 10.47 -4.99 4.21
N ALA A 49 11.03 -3.81 4.47
CA ALA A 49 10.60 -2.98 5.60
C ALA A 49 9.20 -2.40 5.35
N ALA A 50 8.94 -1.89 4.14
CA ALA A 50 7.61 -1.43 3.74
C ALA A 50 6.59 -2.59 3.72
N LYS A 51 6.98 -3.78 3.25
CA LYS A 51 6.14 -5.00 3.33
C LYS A 51 5.73 -5.32 4.76
N ALA A 52 6.67 -5.23 5.71
CA ALA A 52 6.37 -5.46 7.13
C ALA A 52 5.39 -4.42 7.71
N VAL A 53 5.42 -3.16 7.24
CA VAL A 53 4.42 -2.15 7.62
C VAL A 53 3.04 -2.50 7.06
N ILE A 54 2.97 -2.98 5.82
CA ILE A 54 1.69 -3.31 5.18
C ILE A 54 1.05 -4.54 5.82
N GLU A 55 1.84 -5.61 6.01
CA GLU A 55 1.35 -6.93 6.40
C GLU A 55 1.54 -7.26 7.88
N GLY A 56 2.12 -6.33 8.65
CA GLY A 56 2.37 -6.51 10.07
C GLY A 56 1.09 -6.80 10.87
N PRO A 57 1.18 -7.53 11.98
CA PRO A 57 0.01 -7.83 12.79
C PRO A 57 -0.52 -6.58 13.49
N PHE A 58 -1.71 -6.69 14.07
CA PHE A 58 -2.16 -5.74 15.09
C PHE A 58 -1.23 -5.80 16.31
N SER A 59 -0.77 -4.64 16.79
CA SER A 59 -0.03 -4.53 18.04
C SER A 59 -0.85 -3.77 19.10
N HIS A 60 -1.30 -2.56 18.79
CA HIS A 60 -2.21 -1.77 19.62
C HIS A 60 -2.93 -0.70 18.79
N THR A 61 -3.78 0.12 19.42
CA THR A 61 -4.70 1.05 18.75
C THR A 61 -4.06 2.02 17.76
N ILE A 62 -2.77 2.35 17.94
CA ILE A 62 -2.01 3.28 17.09
C ILE A 62 -0.78 2.63 16.43
N SER A 63 -0.74 1.30 16.41
CA SER A 63 0.28 0.49 15.76
C SER A 63 -0.31 -0.83 15.27
N THR A 64 -0.55 -0.94 13.96
CA THR A 64 -1.07 -2.14 13.30
C THR A 64 -0.62 -2.15 11.85
N GLY A 65 -0.54 -3.33 11.22
CA GLY A 65 -0.29 -3.36 9.77
C GLY A 65 -1.43 -2.73 8.98
N LEU A 66 -1.07 -2.05 7.90
CA LEU A 66 -2.00 -1.27 7.08
C LEU A 66 -3.10 -2.15 6.47
N LYS A 67 -2.80 -3.40 6.10
CA LYS A 67 -3.78 -4.35 5.57
C LYS A 67 -5.01 -4.47 6.46
N HIS A 68 -4.82 -4.63 7.78
CA HIS A 68 -5.92 -4.83 8.73
C HIS A 68 -6.87 -3.63 8.83
N LEU A 69 -6.40 -2.44 8.48
CA LEU A 69 -7.18 -1.21 8.51
C LEU A 69 -8.07 -1.05 7.28
N LEU A 70 -7.81 -1.79 6.21
CA LEU A 70 -8.41 -1.56 4.90
C LEU A 70 -9.38 -2.66 4.49
N ILE A 71 -9.23 -3.88 5.01
CA ILE A 71 -10.15 -4.97 4.68
C ILE A 71 -11.59 -4.59 5.06
N GLY A 72 -12.51 -4.69 4.09
CA GLY A 72 -13.93 -4.37 4.24
C GLY A 72 -14.28 -2.90 3.99
N GLU A 73 -13.29 -2.02 3.85
CA GLU A 73 -13.49 -0.59 3.60
C GLU A 73 -13.80 -0.28 2.13
N ASP A 74 -14.43 0.88 1.89
CA ASP A 74 -14.70 1.38 0.54
C ASP A 74 -13.46 2.07 -0.06
N PRO A 75 -12.89 1.56 -1.18
CA PRO A 75 -11.70 2.15 -1.80
C PRO A 75 -11.93 3.57 -2.36
N PHE A 76 -13.17 4.04 -2.49
CA PHE A 76 -13.46 5.40 -2.95
C PHE A 76 -13.18 6.47 -1.89
N GLU A 77 -13.18 6.09 -0.60
CA GLU A 77 -12.97 6.98 0.55
C GLU A 77 -11.49 7.28 0.82
N THR A 78 -10.72 7.53 -0.24
CA THR A 78 -9.25 7.64 -0.24
C THR A 78 -8.70 8.55 0.86
N GLU A 79 -9.27 9.74 1.06
CA GLU A 79 -8.82 10.70 2.08
C GLU A 79 -9.06 10.17 3.51
N ARG A 80 -10.25 9.61 3.78
CA ARG A 80 -10.56 8.99 5.08
C ARG A 80 -9.66 7.80 5.36
N LEU A 81 -9.40 6.97 4.35
CA LEU A 81 -8.48 5.83 4.46
C LEU A 81 -7.05 6.29 4.72
N TRP A 82 -6.59 7.35 4.06
CA TRP A 82 -5.29 7.94 4.31
C TRP A 82 -5.14 8.39 5.76
N HIS A 83 -6.12 9.13 6.28
CA HIS A 83 -6.15 9.54 7.69
C HIS A 83 -6.19 8.34 8.64
N THR A 84 -6.99 7.33 8.32
CA THR A 84 -7.10 6.10 9.12
C THR A 84 -5.75 5.39 9.20
N MET A 85 -5.10 5.17 8.05
CA MET A 85 -3.75 4.60 7.99
C MET A 85 -2.78 5.43 8.83
N TYR A 86 -2.70 6.74 8.59
CA TYR A 86 -1.76 7.63 9.29
C TYR A 86 -1.91 7.57 10.81
N HIS A 87 -3.13 7.73 11.33
CA HIS A 87 -3.38 7.80 12.77
C HIS A 87 -3.25 6.44 13.45
N ARG A 88 -3.65 5.36 12.77
CA ARG A 88 -3.62 4.01 13.33
C ARG A 88 -2.24 3.34 13.21
N THR A 89 -1.30 3.96 12.50
CA THR A 89 0.11 3.55 12.47
C THR A 89 1.06 4.61 13.00
N ILE A 90 0.57 5.67 13.66
CA ILE A 90 1.40 6.83 14.02
C ILE A 90 2.57 6.51 14.97
N TYR A 91 2.49 5.41 15.74
CA TYR A 91 3.56 5.02 16.66
C TYR A 91 4.87 4.69 15.91
N SER A 92 4.78 3.93 14.81
CA SER A 92 5.93 3.47 14.02
C SER A 92 6.01 4.09 12.62
N GLY A 93 4.91 4.65 12.12
CA GLY A 93 4.75 5.04 10.72
C GLY A 93 4.54 6.53 10.47
N ARG A 94 4.60 7.39 11.50
CA ARG A 94 4.39 8.84 11.38
C ARG A 94 5.30 9.51 10.33
N ARG A 95 6.48 8.95 10.07
CA ARG A 95 7.47 9.42 9.09
C ARG A 95 8.19 8.22 8.45
N GLY A 96 8.95 8.46 7.39
CA GLY A 96 9.82 7.46 6.75
C GLY A 96 9.02 6.27 6.20
N ILE A 97 9.48 5.06 6.51
CA ILE A 97 8.98 3.82 5.90
C ILE A 97 7.46 3.63 6.01
N GLY A 98 6.83 4.13 7.08
CA GLY A 98 5.39 4.08 7.23
C GLY A 98 4.64 4.91 6.19
N LEU A 99 5.11 6.14 5.94
CA LEU A 99 4.54 6.99 4.89
C LEU A 99 4.81 6.41 3.50
N HIS A 100 6.00 5.85 3.27
CA HIS A 100 6.32 5.22 1.98
C HIS A 100 5.38 4.04 1.69
N ALA A 101 5.12 3.18 2.69
CA ALA A 101 4.17 2.07 2.57
C ALA A 101 2.73 2.54 2.31
N MET A 102 2.30 3.62 2.98
CA MET A 102 0.99 4.23 2.73
C MET A 102 0.86 4.75 1.30
N SER A 103 1.91 5.37 0.74
CA SER A 103 1.90 5.87 -0.63
C SER A 103 1.65 4.76 -1.67
N GLY A 104 2.25 3.58 -1.50
CA GLY A 104 2.01 2.46 -2.40
C GLY A 104 0.56 1.97 -2.38
N ILE A 105 -0.09 2.01 -1.20
CA ILE A 105 -1.52 1.71 -1.11
C ILE A 105 -2.37 2.82 -1.74
N ASP A 106 -2.06 4.09 -1.46
CA ASP A 106 -2.79 5.24 -2.00
C ASP A 106 -2.83 5.23 -3.54
N LEU A 107 -1.69 4.95 -4.18
CA LEU A 107 -1.60 4.76 -5.63
C LEU A 107 -2.53 3.64 -6.12
N ALA A 108 -2.56 2.50 -5.42
CA ALA A 108 -3.45 1.39 -5.77
C ALA A 108 -4.94 1.76 -5.62
N LEU A 109 -5.30 2.57 -4.63
CA LEU A 109 -6.69 3.06 -4.46
C LEU A 109 -7.09 4.02 -5.58
N TRP A 110 -6.18 4.90 -6.02
CA TRP A 110 -6.40 5.76 -7.18
C TRP A 110 -6.56 4.97 -8.48
N ASP A 111 -5.74 3.94 -8.68
CA ASP A 111 -5.86 3.04 -9.82
C ASP A 111 -7.21 2.29 -9.80
N ILE A 112 -7.68 1.82 -8.64
CA ILE A 112 -9.06 1.26 -8.49
C ILE A 112 -10.10 2.29 -8.92
N LYS A 113 -10.00 3.53 -8.44
CA LYS A 113 -10.99 4.59 -8.72
C LYS A 113 -11.05 4.90 -10.22
N GLY A 114 -9.91 5.04 -10.87
CA GLY A 114 -9.84 5.24 -12.33
C GLY A 114 -10.47 4.08 -13.10
N LYS A 115 -10.10 2.84 -12.76
CA LYS A 115 -10.66 1.61 -13.36
C LYS A 115 -12.17 1.49 -13.14
N ALA A 116 -12.64 1.75 -11.94
CA ALA A 116 -14.06 1.67 -11.58
C ALA A 116 -14.92 2.73 -12.31
N LEU A 117 -14.36 3.91 -12.53
CA LEU A 117 -15.04 5.01 -13.23
C LEU A 117 -14.85 4.97 -14.75
N GLY A 118 -13.96 4.10 -15.27
CA GLY A 118 -13.60 4.09 -16.69
C GLY A 118 -12.86 5.36 -17.12
N LEU A 119 -12.14 6.01 -16.21
CA LEU A 119 -11.43 7.27 -16.44
C LEU A 119 -9.94 7.12 -16.12
N PRO A 120 -9.06 7.86 -16.81
CA PRO A 120 -7.66 7.94 -16.40
C PRO A 120 -7.54 8.74 -15.09
N VAL A 121 -6.58 8.39 -14.24
CA VAL A 121 -6.41 8.99 -12.89
C VAL A 121 -6.21 10.52 -12.90
N TRP A 122 -5.69 11.09 -13.98
CA TRP A 122 -5.47 12.54 -14.08
C TRP A 122 -6.75 13.37 -14.30
N LYS A 123 -7.87 12.70 -14.64
CA LYS A 123 -9.19 13.33 -14.82
C LYS A 123 -9.93 13.40 -13.51
#